data_AF-A0A832U8D3-F1
#
_entry.id   AF-A0A832U8D3-F1
#
_cell.length_a   1.000
_cell.length_b   1.000
_cell.length_c   1.000
_cell.angle_alpha   90.00
_cell.angle_beta   90.00
_cell.angle_gamma   90.00
#
_symmetry.space_group_name_H-M   'P 1'
#
loop_
_entity.id
_entity.type
_entity.pdbx_description
1 polymer ?
#
loop_
_entity_poly.entity_id
_entity_poly.type
_entity_poly.pdbx_seq_one_letter_code
_entity_poly.pdbx_strand_id
1 'polypeptide(L)'
;GTNVPDDNIKQSLTGTKILNQGNIFTDPLGLDSRGFFMGSIDGRTPYGDVIGAGPVSEFSESPRVPAADPDRRALSRSQWMAEFFNSSSLPRGHGFNESDVPSGFACYSFEPRPDIPIKVIVLDDTQRDTDPDGLLFMFGSLDTARYDWLVNELEKGQKEDKLMIIAAHIPIRNESAASSKLWTPTSSVSEQQLIAKLHTYPNLVLWMSGHVHRNTVTAFPSPDPGHPELGFWEVETASLRDFPQQFRTIEIVRNSDNTVSVFATDVDPSVSDGSPAAISRSYAVATLQTFNSTLVPGPSGSYNAELVKPLSPQMQVKIQNYGTPITG
;
A
#
# COMPACT_ATOMS: atom_id res chain seq x y z
N GLY A 1 -1.66 11.04 -5.22
CA GLY A 1 -1.29 11.87 -6.38
C GLY A 1 -2.55 12.55 -6.88
N THR A 2 -2.48 13.83 -7.20
CA THR A 2 -3.60 14.58 -7.79
C THR A 2 -3.09 15.28 -9.03
N ASN A 3 -3.67 14.91 -10.18
CA ASN A 3 -3.49 15.49 -11.51
C ASN A 3 -2.12 15.31 -12.19
N VAL A 4 -2.16 15.23 -13.53
CA VAL A 4 -0.98 15.30 -14.39
C VAL A 4 -0.31 16.65 -14.17
N PRO A 5 1.03 16.72 -14.01
CA PRO A 5 1.73 17.98 -13.86
C PRO A 5 1.40 18.98 -14.98
N ASP A 6 0.98 20.19 -14.60
CA ASP A 6 0.85 21.30 -15.53
C ASP A 6 2.24 21.81 -16.01
N ASP A 7 2.25 22.77 -16.92
CA ASP A 7 3.50 23.30 -17.48
C ASP A 7 4.37 24.02 -16.44
N ASN A 8 3.76 24.61 -15.41
CA ASN A 8 4.49 25.28 -14.32
C ASN A 8 5.21 24.26 -13.43
N ILE A 9 4.56 23.16 -13.07
CA ILE A 9 5.16 22.06 -12.32
C ILE A 9 6.24 21.41 -13.18
N LYS A 10 5.97 21.10 -14.45
CA LYS A 10 6.98 20.53 -15.37
C LYS A 10 8.22 21.40 -15.50
N GLN A 11 8.05 22.72 -15.65
CA GLN A 11 9.16 23.65 -15.74
C GLN A 11 9.94 23.72 -14.41
N SER A 12 9.25 23.64 -13.27
CA SER A 12 9.89 23.64 -11.95
C SER A 12 10.68 22.35 -11.68
N LEU A 13 10.28 21.21 -12.25
CA LEU A 13 10.99 19.94 -12.10
C LEU A 13 12.39 19.96 -12.74
N THR A 14 12.53 20.58 -13.91
CA THR A 14 13.81 20.64 -14.66
C THR A 14 14.57 21.96 -14.44
N GLY A 15 13.86 22.98 -13.94
CA GLY A 15 14.40 24.31 -13.71
C GLY A 15 15.28 24.41 -12.47
N THR A 16 15.97 25.55 -12.35
CA THR A 16 16.81 25.85 -11.19
C THR A 16 16.05 26.54 -10.05
N LYS A 17 14.83 27.02 -10.28
CA LYS A 17 14.05 27.75 -9.27
C LYS A 17 13.24 26.78 -8.43
N ILE A 18 13.19 27.02 -7.13
CA ILE A 18 12.29 26.29 -6.23
C ILE A 18 10.84 26.62 -6.59
N LEU A 19 9.99 25.60 -6.59
CA LEU A 19 8.56 25.71 -6.90
C LEU A 19 7.90 26.74 -5.97
N ASN A 20 7.29 27.75 -6.58
CA ASN A 20 6.40 28.69 -5.90
C ASN A 20 4.97 28.14 -6.01
N GLN A 21 4.42 27.68 -4.91
CA GLN A 21 3.07 27.11 -4.83
C GLN A 21 2.41 27.54 -3.53
N GLY A 22 1.23 28.14 -3.61
CA GLY A 22 0.43 28.47 -2.43
C GLY A 22 -0.41 27.28 -1.94
N ASN A 23 -1.36 27.54 -1.03
CA ASN A 23 -2.20 26.48 -0.47
C ASN A 23 -3.29 26.07 -1.46
N ILE A 24 -3.04 24.98 -2.20
CA ILE A 24 -3.92 24.44 -3.23
C ILE A 24 -5.28 23.94 -2.72
N PHE A 25 -5.44 23.76 -1.40
CA PHE A 25 -6.67 23.25 -0.79
C PHE A 25 -7.61 24.36 -0.35
N THR A 26 -7.08 25.55 -0.04
CA THR A 26 -7.88 26.68 0.46
C THR A 26 -7.96 27.84 -0.52
N ASP A 27 -7.00 27.96 -1.43
CA ASP A 27 -6.99 28.99 -2.46
C ASP A 27 -7.88 28.53 -3.64
N PRO A 28 -8.89 29.32 -4.06
CA PRO A 28 -9.72 28.99 -5.22
C PRO A 28 -8.94 28.87 -6.53
N LEU A 29 -7.71 29.39 -6.60
CA LEU A 29 -6.81 29.19 -7.73
C LEU A 29 -6.27 27.75 -7.84
N GLY A 30 -6.39 26.93 -6.79
CA GLY A 30 -5.93 25.54 -6.81
C GLY A 30 -4.44 25.42 -7.15
N LEU A 31 -4.12 24.66 -8.20
CA LEU A 31 -2.73 24.51 -8.68
C LEU A 31 -2.10 25.82 -9.19
N ASP A 32 -2.91 26.83 -9.54
CA ASP A 32 -2.40 28.15 -9.92
C ASP A 32 -2.07 29.06 -8.72
N SER A 33 -2.33 28.60 -7.50
CA SER A 33 -2.00 29.34 -6.28
C SER A 33 -0.49 29.59 -6.14
N ARG A 34 -0.10 30.79 -5.70
CA ARG A 34 1.30 31.22 -5.48
C ARG A 34 1.42 31.94 -4.15
N GLY A 35 2.65 32.07 -3.63
CA GLY A 35 2.94 32.88 -2.44
C GLY A 35 3.85 32.21 -1.42
N PHE A 36 4.22 30.95 -1.64
CA PHE A 36 5.11 30.20 -0.78
C PHE A 36 6.10 29.38 -1.63
N PHE A 37 7.39 29.46 -1.31
CA PHE A 37 8.38 28.56 -1.91
C PHE A 37 8.36 27.23 -1.15
N MET A 38 8.20 26.12 -1.88
CA MET A 38 8.03 24.78 -1.29
C MET A 38 9.31 24.19 -0.70
N GLY A 39 10.44 24.88 -0.86
CA GLY A 39 11.75 24.44 -0.42
C GLY A 39 12.38 23.34 -1.28
N SER A 40 13.59 22.97 -0.90
CA SER A 40 14.34 21.85 -1.48
C SER A 40 15.15 21.15 -0.38
N ILE A 41 15.45 19.88 -0.58
CA ILE A 41 16.36 19.11 0.29
C ILE A 41 17.79 19.35 -0.18
N ASP A 42 18.63 19.89 0.70
CA ASP A 42 20.03 20.18 0.41
C ASP A 42 20.89 18.91 0.53
N GLY A 43 21.06 18.20 -0.59
CA GLY A 43 21.89 17.00 -0.66
C GLY A 43 23.39 17.21 -0.36
N ARG A 44 23.84 18.45 -0.09
CA ARG A 44 25.22 18.72 0.35
C ARG A 44 25.40 18.48 1.84
N THR A 45 24.33 18.46 2.63
CA THR A 45 24.41 18.14 4.05
C THR A 45 24.18 16.63 4.26
N PRO A 46 24.81 16.00 5.26
CA PRO A 46 24.64 14.56 5.52
C PRO A 46 23.19 14.13 5.75
N TYR A 47 22.33 15.08 6.11
CA TYR A 47 20.95 14.85 6.54
C TYR A 47 19.92 15.59 5.67
N GLY A 48 20.33 16.29 4.62
CA GLY A 48 19.39 16.92 3.69
C GLY A 48 18.60 18.08 4.31
N ASP A 49 19.29 19.17 4.66
CA ASP A 49 18.64 20.34 5.28
C ASP A 49 17.59 20.93 4.34
N VAL A 50 16.46 21.40 4.88
CA VAL A 50 15.45 22.09 4.07
C VAL A 50 15.93 23.52 3.80
N ILE A 51 16.04 23.90 2.53
CA ILE A 51 16.47 25.24 2.10
C ILE A 51 15.41 25.92 1.24
N GLY A 52 15.37 27.25 1.29
CA GLY A 52 14.54 28.07 0.40
C GLY A 52 13.04 27.85 0.53
N ALA A 53 12.58 27.35 1.68
CA ALA A 53 11.17 27.26 2.03
C ALA A 53 10.73 28.55 2.75
N GLY A 54 9.55 29.07 2.42
CA GLY A 54 8.98 30.21 3.14
C GLY A 54 8.08 31.11 2.28
N PRO A 55 7.42 32.11 2.89
CA PRO A 55 6.63 33.11 2.18
C PRO A 55 7.48 33.84 1.15
N VAL A 56 6.95 34.03 -0.07
CA VAL A 56 7.69 34.69 -1.17
C VAL A 56 8.16 36.10 -0.77
N SER A 57 7.40 36.80 0.08
CA SER A 57 7.74 38.14 0.59
C SER A 57 9.02 38.21 1.42
N GLU A 58 9.52 37.08 1.93
CA GLU A 58 10.76 37.01 2.72
C GLU A 58 12.02 36.88 1.84
N PHE A 59 11.85 36.74 0.52
CA PHE A 59 12.95 36.54 -0.42
C PHE A 59 13.06 37.72 -1.39
N SER A 60 14.29 38.24 -1.59
CA SER A 60 14.57 39.28 -2.60
C SER A 60 14.60 38.73 -4.03
N GLU A 61 14.83 37.42 -4.19
CA GLU A 61 14.79 36.70 -5.46
C GLU A 61 14.29 35.26 -5.26
N SER A 62 13.90 34.58 -6.34
CA SER A 62 13.47 33.17 -6.24
C SER A 62 14.63 32.28 -5.78
N PRO A 63 14.48 31.52 -4.69
CA PRO A 63 15.51 30.60 -4.25
C PRO A 63 15.68 29.46 -5.27
N ARG A 64 16.86 28.83 -5.26
CA ARG A 64 17.27 27.88 -6.28
C ARG A 64 17.57 26.51 -5.69
N VAL A 65 17.29 25.46 -6.47
CA VAL A 65 17.73 24.11 -6.15
C VAL A 65 19.25 24.00 -6.34
N PRO A 66 20.01 23.31 -5.45
CA PRO A 66 21.46 23.22 -5.58
C PRO A 66 21.93 22.42 -6.81
N ALA A 67 21.13 21.46 -7.24
CA ALA A 67 21.38 20.62 -8.41
C ALA A 67 20.07 20.39 -9.18
N ALA A 68 19.86 21.19 -10.22
CA ALA A 68 18.77 20.96 -11.17
C ALA A 68 19.12 19.77 -12.08
N ASP A 69 18.11 18.97 -12.40
CA ASP A 69 18.26 17.81 -13.26
C ASP A 69 17.36 18.00 -14.49
N PRO A 70 17.93 18.23 -15.69
CA PRO A 70 17.14 18.44 -16.90
C PRO A 70 16.34 17.21 -17.32
N ASP A 71 16.68 16.02 -16.82
CA ASP A 71 15.99 14.78 -17.13
C ASP A 71 14.84 14.48 -16.15
N ARG A 72 14.69 15.26 -15.06
CA ARG A 72 13.64 15.08 -14.06
C ARG A 72 12.25 15.30 -14.68
N ARG A 73 11.42 14.26 -14.62
CA ARG A 73 10.05 14.26 -15.13
C ARG A 73 9.16 13.34 -14.33
N ALA A 74 7.85 13.58 -14.38
CA ALA A 74 6.88 12.59 -13.93
C ALA A 74 6.82 11.42 -14.93
N LEU A 75 6.56 10.22 -14.43
CA LEU A 75 6.37 9.02 -15.23
C LEU A 75 4.88 8.66 -15.27
N SER A 76 4.40 8.22 -16.43
CA SER A 76 3.12 7.52 -16.52
C SER A 76 3.22 6.13 -15.85
N ARG A 77 2.08 5.46 -15.59
CA ARG A 77 2.07 4.09 -15.05
C ARG A 77 2.94 3.14 -15.89
N SER A 78 2.77 3.15 -17.22
CA SER A 78 3.57 2.32 -18.13
C SER A 78 5.06 2.67 -18.11
N GLN A 79 5.41 3.95 -18.05
CA GLN A 79 6.82 4.36 -17.94
C GLN A 79 7.43 3.92 -16.61
N TRP A 80 6.70 4.08 -15.51
CA TRP A 80 7.13 3.62 -14.19
C TRP A 80 7.31 2.10 -14.16
N MET A 81 6.38 1.32 -14.71
CA MET A 81 6.53 -0.13 -14.84
C MET A 81 7.75 -0.51 -15.69
N ALA A 82 8.01 0.21 -16.78
CA ALA A 82 9.18 -0.04 -17.64
C ALA A 82 10.51 0.10 -16.90
N GLU A 83 10.61 1.01 -15.92
CA GLU A 83 11.84 1.18 -15.12
C GLU A 83 12.19 -0.07 -14.30
N PHE A 84 11.22 -0.91 -13.92
CA PHE A 84 11.51 -2.18 -13.23
C PHE A 84 12.23 -3.20 -14.13
N PHE A 85 12.15 -3.04 -15.45
CA PHE A 85 12.93 -3.82 -16.42
C PHE A 85 14.29 -3.19 -16.72
N ASN A 86 14.50 -1.94 -16.34
CA ASN A 86 15.80 -1.27 -16.33
C ASN A 86 16.47 -1.38 -14.95
N SER A 87 16.52 -2.60 -14.43
CA SER A 87 17.02 -2.88 -13.07
C SER A 87 18.37 -3.59 -13.09
N SER A 88 19.24 -3.25 -12.13
CA SER A 88 20.49 -3.97 -11.86
C SER A 88 20.32 -5.16 -10.92
N SER A 89 19.15 -5.29 -10.26
CA SER A 89 18.81 -6.39 -9.37
C SER A 89 17.86 -7.39 -10.05
N LEU A 90 17.79 -8.60 -9.47
CA LEU A 90 16.94 -9.69 -9.95
C LEU A 90 15.77 -9.93 -8.99
N PRO A 91 14.64 -10.46 -9.47
CA PRO A 91 14.36 -10.73 -10.90
C PRO A 91 14.09 -9.43 -11.68
N ARG A 92 14.51 -9.39 -12.94
CA ARG A 92 14.21 -8.25 -13.84
C ARG A 92 12.68 -8.11 -13.96
N GLY A 93 12.16 -6.90 -13.80
CA GLY A 93 10.72 -6.63 -13.75
C GLY A 93 10.11 -6.70 -12.34
N HIS A 94 10.83 -7.29 -11.36
CA HIS A 94 10.41 -7.38 -9.95
C HIS A 94 8.96 -7.87 -9.73
N GLY A 95 8.54 -8.83 -10.56
CA GLY A 95 7.20 -9.40 -10.55
C GLY A 95 6.32 -8.93 -11.70
N PHE A 96 6.55 -7.74 -12.24
CA PHE A 96 5.85 -7.29 -13.45
C PHE A 96 6.25 -8.12 -14.67
N ASN A 97 5.30 -8.24 -15.59
CA ASN A 97 5.49 -8.90 -16.87
C ASN A 97 5.66 -7.84 -17.98
N GLU A 98 6.67 -8.00 -18.82
CA GLU A 98 7.05 -7.00 -19.83
C GLU A 98 5.94 -6.77 -20.85
N SER A 99 5.13 -7.79 -21.14
CA SER A 99 3.97 -7.67 -22.04
C SER A 99 2.84 -6.82 -21.49
N ASP A 100 2.80 -6.61 -20.18
CA ASP A 100 1.72 -5.92 -19.48
C ASP A 100 2.03 -4.41 -19.26
N VAL A 101 3.27 -4.01 -19.55
CA VAL A 101 3.73 -2.62 -19.47
C VAL A 101 2.90 -1.68 -20.36
N PRO A 102 2.61 -1.99 -21.65
CA PRO A 102 1.86 -1.08 -22.51
C PRO A 102 0.42 -0.83 -22.04
N SER A 103 -0.22 -1.81 -21.39
CA SER A 103 -1.60 -1.68 -20.86
C SER A 103 -1.64 -1.10 -19.44
N GLY A 104 -0.47 -0.97 -18.80
CA GLY A 104 -0.34 -0.54 -17.42
C GLY A 104 -0.94 -1.55 -16.43
N PHE A 105 -0.97 -2.84 -16.78
CA PHE A 105 -1.54 -3.88 -15.93
C PHE A 105 -0.51 -4.33 -14.90
N ALA A 106 -0.60 -3.77 -13.69
CA ALA A 106 0.40 -3.94 -12.63
C ALA A 106 0.08 -5.09 -11.64
N CYS A 107 -0.84 -5.99 -11.98
CA CYS A 107 -1.09 -7.17 -11.17
C CYS A 107 -0.16 -8.32 -11.56
N TYR A 108 0.31 -9.08 -10.59
CA TYR A 108 1.13 -10.27 -10.81
C TYR A 108 1.00 -11.25 -9.64
N SER A 109 1.44 -12.48 -9.82
CA SER A 109 1.48 -13.46 -8.72
C SER A 109 2.79 -14.21 -8.74
N PHE A 110 3.17 -14.74 -7.58
CA PHE A 110 4.36 -15.55 -7.43
C PHE A 110 4.22 -16.55 -6.28
N GLU A 111 5.11 -17.53 -6.29
CA GLU A 111 5.24 -18.52 -5.23
C GLU A 111 6.57 -18.24 -4.52
N PRO A 112 6.56 -17.80 -3.24
CA PRO A 112 7.80 -17.45 -2.54
C PRO A 112 8.81 -18.60 -2.51
N ARG A 113 8.28 -19.83 -2.45
CA ARG A 113 9.04 -21.07 -2.50
C ARG A 113 8.26 -22.12 -3.30
N PRO A 114 8.86 -22.77 -4.31
CA PRO A 114 8.15 -23.72 -5.17
C PRO A 114 7.77 -25.02 -4.43
N ASP A 115 8.42 -25.30 -3.30
CA ASP A 115 8.19 -26.48 -2.47
C ASP A 115 7.22 -26.22 -1.31
N ILE A 116 6.64 -25.03 -1.19
CA ILE A 116 5.63 -24.72 -0.17
C ILE A 116 4.35 -24.30 -0.90
N PRO A 117 3.17 -24.85 -0.57
CA PRO A 117 1.93 -24.55 -1.26
C PRO A 117 1.37 -23.17 -0.85
N ILE A 118 2.14 -22.11 -1.09
CA ILE A 118 1.76 -20.71 -0.83
C ILE A 118 1.88 -19.92 -2.13
N LYS A 119 0.82 -19.18 -2.43
CA LYS A 119 0.74 -18.24 -3.56
C LYS A 119 0.48 -16.84 -3.05
N VAL A 120 1.27 -15.88 -3.52
CA VAL A 120 1.05 -14.45 -3.29
C VAL A 120 0.49 -13.84 -4.56
N ILE A 121 -0.65 -13.17 -4.44
CA ILE A 121 -1.35 -12.44 -5.49
C ILE A 121 -1.16 -10.96 -5.20
N VAL A 122 -0.38 -10.26 -6.02
CA VAL A 122 -0.17 -8.82 -5.92
C VAL A 122 -1.17 -8.12 -6.83
N LEU A 123 -2.12 -7.42 -6.22
CA LEU A 123 -3.26 -6.81 -6.87
C LEU A 123 -3.08 -5.29 -6.92
N ASP A 124 -3.11 -4.72 -8.12
CA ASP A 124 -3.30 -3.27 -8.28
C ASP A 124 -4.79 -2.94 -8.13
N ASP A 125 -5.19 -2.57 -6.92
CA ASP A 125 -6.54 -2.15 -6.58
C ASP A 125 -6.70 -0.62 -6.58
N THR A 126 -5.75 0.12 -7.17
CA THR A 126 -5.83 1.58 -7.22
C THR A 126 -6.71 2.07 -8.37
N GLN A 127 -7.28 3.26 -8.24
CA GLN A 127 -8.00 3.91 -9.34
C GLN A 127 -7.09 4.10 -10.57
N ARG A 128 -7.65 3.84 -11.75
CA ARG A 128 -6.97 4.20 -13.00
C ARG A 128 -6.95 5.72 -13.16
N ASP A 129 -5.96 6.21 -13.89
CA ASP A 129 -5.86 7.59 -14.36
C ASP A 129 -6.99 7.98 -15.32
N THR A 130 -7.73 6.98 -15.81
CA THR A 130 -8.93 7.12 -16.65
C THR A 130 -10.24 6.91 -15.90
N ASP A 131 -10.22 6.61 -14.59
CA ASP A 131 -11.44 6.38 -13.83
C ASP A 131 -12.23 7.69 -13.68
N PRO A 132 -13.58 7.65 -13.75
CA PRO A 132 -14.42 8.84 -13.88
C PRO A 132 -14.58 9.70 -12.59
N ASP A 133 -13.87 9.40 -11.51
CA ASP A 133 -13.93 10.18 -10.26
C ASP A 133 -12.80 11.21 -10.16
N GLY A 134 -13.23 12.47 -10.16
CA GLY A 134 -12.39 13.66 -10.17
C GLY A 134 -11.81 14.06 -8.81
N LEU A 135 -10.72 14.81 -8.90
CA LEU A 135 -9.99 15.55 -7.87
C LEU A 135 -9.06 14.74 -6.95
N LEU A 136 -9.43 13.55 -6.44
CA LEU A 136 -8.60 12.81 -5.48
C LEU A 136 -8.58 11.28 -5.77
N PHE A 137 -7.46 10.77 -6.29
CA PHE A 137 -7.18 9.34 -6.49
C PHE A 137 -6.85 8.66 -5.15
N MET A 138 -7.86 8.49 -4.30
CA MET A 138 -7.72 7.93 -2.95
C MET A 138 -8.53 6.67 -2.71
N PHE A 139 -9.33 6.22 -3.67
CA PHE A 139 -10.20 5.06 -3.49
C PHE A 139 -9.62 3.82 -4.16
N GLY A 140 -9.99 2.65 -3.63
CA GLY A 140 -9.82 1.35 -4.27
C GLY A 140 -10.82 1.17 -5.39
N SER A 141 -10.37 0.54 -6.47
CA SER A 141 -11.13 0.33 -7.70
C SER A 141 -10.58 -0.88 -8.43
N LEU A 142 -11.47 -1.72 -8.95
CA LEU A 142 -11.11 -2.76 -9.91
C LEU A 142 -11.94 -2.58 -11.18
N ASP A 143 -11.25 -2.48 -12.31
CA ASP A 143 -11.88 -2.68 -13.61
C ASP A 143 -12.14 -4.18 -13.84
N THR A 144 -12.96 -4.48 -14.85
CA THR A 144 -13.30 -5.86 -15.22
C THR A 144 -12.07 -6.73 -15.45
N ALA A 145 -11.03 -6.21 -16.12
CA ALA A 145 -9.84 -7.00 -16.45
C ALA A 145 -9.07 -7.42 -15.18
N ARG A 146 -8.88 -6.51 -14.22
CA ARG A 146 -8.21 -6.81 -12.95
C ARG A 146 -9.05 -7.71 -12.06
N TYR A 147 -10.36 -7.53 -12.03
CA TYR A 147 -11.26 -8.41 -11.28
C TYR A 147 -11.27 -9.84 -11.85
N ASP A 148 -11.44 -10.00 -13.16
CA ASP A 148 -11.44 -11.31 -13.81
C ASP A 148 -10.08 -12.02 -13.63
N TRP A 149 -8.98 -11.27 -13.73
CA TRP A 149 -7.64 -11.79 -13.44
C TRP A 149 -7.51 -12.28 -12.00
N LEU A 150 -7.97 -11.50 -11.01
CA LEU A 150 -7.94 -11.89 -9.59
C LEU A 150 -8.72 -13.19 -9.37
N VAL A 151 -9.92 -13.28 -9.95
CA VAL A 151 -10.77 -14.48 -9.86
C VAL A 151 -10.07 -15.70 -10.47
N ASN A 152 -9.45 -15.54 -11.64
CA ASN A 152 -8.69 -16.63 -12.27
C ASN A 152 -7.50 -17.08 -11.41
N GLU A 153 -6.79 -16.14 -10.78
CA GLU A 153 -5.65 -16.46 -9.91
C GLU A 153 -6.05 -17.19 -8.64
N LEU A 154 -7.21 -16.83 -8.07
CA LEU A 154 -7.84 -17.49 -6.92
C LEU A 154 -8.32 -18.90 -7.28
N GLU A 155 -8.99 -19.05 -8.43
CA GLU A 155 -9.45 -20.36 -8.92
C GLU A 155 -8.28 -21.29 -9.21
N LYS A 156 -7.21 -20.77 -9.82
CA LYS A 156 -5.97 -21.51 -10.04
C LYS A 156 -5.34 -21.95 -8.73
N GLY A 157 -5.20 -21.05 -7.76
CA GLY A 157 -4.62 -21.37 -6.45
C GLY A 157 -5.45 -22.42 -5.70
N GLN A 158 -6.78 -22.31 -5.75
CA GLN A 158 -7.68 -23.31 -5.17
C GLN A 158 -7.53 -24.68 -5.83
N LYS A 159 -7.48 -24.74 -7.16
CA LYS A 159 -7.31 -25.98 -7.94
C LYS A 159 -5.95 -26.65 -7.69
N GLU A 160 -4.92 -25.86 -7.43
CA GLU A 160 -3.55 -26.33 -7.18
C GLU A 160 -3.26 -26.62 -5.69
N ASP A 161 -4.28 -26.54 -4.82
CA ASP A 161 -4.17 -26.70 -3.37
C ASP A 161 -3.12 -25.76 -2.74
N LYS A 162 -3.14 -24.47 -3.11
CA LYS A 162 -2.25 -23.44 -2.56
C LYS A 162 -3.00 -22.57 -1.56
N LEU A 163 -2.39 -22.30 -0.40
CA LEU A 163 -2.79 -21.20 0.47
C LEU A 163 -2.51 -19.88 -0.23
N MET A 164 -3.46 -18.96 -0.19
CA MET A 164 -3.40 -17.72 -0.96
C MET A 164 -3.33 -16.51 -0.05
N ILE A 165 -2.46 -15.57 -0.43
CA ILE A 165 -2.30 -14.26 0.19
C ILE A 165 -2.54 -13.24 -0.90
N ILE A 166 -3.37 -12.24 -0.64
CA ILE A 166 -3.51 -11.07 -1.51
C ILE A 166 -2.74 -9.92 -0.89
N ALA A 167 -1.89 -9.26 -1.66
CA ALA A 167 -1.23 -8.01 -1.31
C ALA A 167 -1.80 -6.90 -2.21
N ALA A 168 -2.42 -5.90 -1.60
CA ALA A 168 -3.06 -4.79 -2.31
C ALA A 168 -2.72 -3.47 -1.60
N HIS A 169 -2.98 -2.32 -2.25
CA HIS A 169 -2.70 -1.04 -1.61
C HIS A 169 -3.83 -0.64 -0.65
N ILE A 170 -5.07 -0.74 -1.10
CA ILE A 170 -6.26 -0.30 -0.37
C ILE A 170 -6.82 -1.48 0.45
N PRO A 171 -7.21 -1.27 1.72
CA PRO A 171 -7.92 -2.29 2.48
C PRO A 171 -9.37 -2.44 1.98
N ILE A 172 -9.89 -3.67 2.01
CA ILE A 172 -11.27 -4.04 1.70
C ILE A 172 -12.10 -4.06 3.00
N ARG A 173 -12.36 -2.90 3.58
CA ARG A 173 -12.94 -2.82 4.92
C ARG A 173 -14.41 -3.25 4.93
N ASN A 174 -14.82 -4.01 5.94
CA ASN A 174 -16.24 -4.31 6.14
C ASN A 174 -16.96 -3.04 6.63
N GLU A 175 -18.04 -2.65 5.94
CA GLU A 175 -18.86 -1.44 6.24
C GLU A 175 -19.33 -1.36 7.70
N SER A 176 -19.38 -2.48 8.43
CA SER A 176 -19.74 -2.50 9.87
C SER A 176 -18.68 -1.89 10.80
N ALA A 177 -17.41 -1.78 10.36
CA ALA A 177 -16.31 -1.22 11.12
C ALA A 177 -16.12 0.27 10.83
N ALA A 178 -17.09 1.10 11.24
CA ALA A 178 -17.01 2.57 11.48
C ALA A 178 -16.08 3.44 10.59
N SER A 179 -15.77 3.05 9.36
CA SER A 179 -14.74 3.69 8.56
C SER A 179 -15.29 4.13 7.20
N SER A 180 -14.76 5.24 6.73
CA SER A 180 -15.01 5.83 5.42
C SER A 180 -15.02 4.78 4.32
N LYS A 181 -15.99 4.83 3.39
CA LYS A 181 -15.97 4.02 2.18
C LYS A 181 -14.66 4.27 1.43
N LEU A 182 -13.80 3.26 1.36
CA LEU A 182 -12.52 3.34 0.65
C LEU A 182 -12.62 2.79 -0.77
N TRP A 183 -13.76 2.24 -1.16
CA TRP A 183 -13.99 1.70 -2.50
C TRP A 183 -14.85 2.66 -3.33
N THR A 184 -14.44 2.99 -4.55
CA THR A 184 -15.23 3.89 -5.41
C THR A 184 -16.52 3.20 -5.86
N PRO A 185 -17.66 3.91 -5.87
CA PRO A 185 -18.90 3.38 -6.45
C PRO A 185 -18.81 3.18 -7.97
N THR A 186 -17.77 3.72 -8.63
CA THR A 186 -17.55 3.58 -10.08
C THR A 186 -16.75 2.31 -10.45
N SER A 187 -16.26 1.57 -9.46
CA SER A 187 -15.58 0.30 -9.65
C SER A 187 -16.50 -0.71 -10.34
N SER A 188 -15.94 -1.56 -11.22
CA SER A 188 -16.73 -2.58 -11.94
C SER A 188 -17.30 -3.65 -11.00
N VAL A 189 -16.68 -3.83 -9.84
CA VAL A 189 -17.12 -4.69 -8.75
C VAL A 189 -17.21 -3.87 -7.46
N SER A 190 -18.33 -4.00 -6.73
CA SER A 190 -18.48 -3.35 -5.43
C SER A 190 -17.63 -4.03 -4.36
N GLU A 191 -17.30 -3.32 -3.29
CA GLU A 191 -16.58 -3.88 -2.13
C GLU A 191 -17.27 -5.13 -1.57
N GLN A 192 -18.61 -5.09 -1.43
CA GLN A 192 -19.40 -6.23 -0.94
C GLN A 192 -19.38 -7.42 -1.91
N GLN A 193 -19.42 -7.16 -3.23
CA GLN A 193 -19.32 -8.22 -4.24
C GLN A 193 -17.94 -8.87 -4.21
N LEU A 194 -16.87 -8.07 -4.04
CA LEU A 194 -15.51 -8.57 -3.88
C LEU A 194 -15.39 -9.42 -2.61
N ILE A 195 -15.81 -8.92 -1.46
CA ILE A 195 -15.81 -9.67 -0.19
C ILE A 195 -16.59 -10.99 -0.32
N ALA A 196 -17.80 -10.94 -0.89
CA ALA A 196 -18.61 -12.14 -1.12
C ALA A 196 -17.90 -13.16 -2.02
N LYS A 197 -17.21 -12.70 -3.07
CA LYS A 197 -16.40 -13.57 -3.94
C LYS A 197 -15.19 -14.16 -3.20
N LEU A 198 -14.49 -13.38 -2.39
CA LEU A 198 -13.34 -13.85 -1.61
C LEU A 198 -13.74 -14.95 -0.61
N HIS A 199 -14.92 -14.83 0.02
CA HIS A 199 -15.50 -15.87 0.88
C HIS A 199 -15.83 -17.18 0.15
N THR A 200 -15.69 -17.28 -1.18
CA THR A 200 -15.86 -18.55 -1.90
C THR A 200 -14.57 -19.38 -1.98
N TYR A 201 -13.44 -18.86 -1.49
CA TYR A 201 -12.12 -19.50 -1.60
C TYR A 201 -11.60 -19.95 -0.24
N PRO A 202 -11.78 -21.24 0.15
CA PRO A 202 -11.38 -21.73 1.48
C PRO A 202 -9.87 -21.65 1.75
N ASN A 203 -9.05 -21.60 0.69
CA ASN A 203 -7.60 -21.48 0.81
C ASN A 203 -7.10 -20.03 0.90
N LEU A 204 -7.97 -19.01 0.82
CA LEU A 204 -7.58 -17.62 1.06
C LEU A 204 -7.30 -17.42 2.55
N VAL A 205 -6.09 -16.99 2.89
CA VAL A 205 -5.65 -16.83 4.28
C VAL A 205 -5.67 -15.36 4.70
N LEU A 206 -5.13 -14.49 3.84
CA LEU A 206 -4.74 -13.14 4.22
C LEU A 206 -4.91 -12.14 3.08
N TRP A 207 -5.46 -10.96 3.39
CA TRP A 207 -5.35 -9.74 2.62
C TRP A 207 -4.38 -8.79 3.35
N MET A 208 -3.30 -8.37 2.72
CA MET A 208 -2.36 -7.39 3.25
C MET A 208 -2.58 -6.05 2.56
N SER A 209 -2.65 -4.98 3.34
CA SER A 209 -2.95 -3.65 2.83
C SER A 209 -2.22 -2.54 3.57
N GLY A 210 -2.29 -1.33 3.01
CA GLY A 210 -1.75 -0.11 3.61
C GLY A 210 -2.75 1.03 3.49
N HIS A 211 -2.36 2.09 2.79
CA HIS A 211 -3.20 3.24 2.42
C HIS A 211 -3.69 4.14 3.56
N VAL A 212 -4.28 3.58 4.62
CA VAL A 212 -4.89 4.34 5.72
C VAL A 212 -3.91 4.61 6.86
N HIS A 213 -2.68 4.11 6.73
CA HIS A 213 -1.57 4.35 7.65
C HIS A 213 -1.86 3.85 9.08
N ARG A 214 -2.50 2.69 9.18
CA ARG A 214 -2.84 2.05 10.46
C ARG A 214 -2.40 0.60 10.47
N ASN A 215 -2.27 0.08 11.68
CA ASN A 215 -1.89 -1.30 11.98
C ASN A 215 -3.13 -2.18 12.29
N THR A 216 -4.29 -1.80 11.75
CA THR A 216 -5.56 -2.50 11.96
C THR A 216 -5.46 -3.96 11.55
N VAL A 217 -6.11 -4.84 12.31
CA VAL A 217 -6.45 -6.18 11.86
C VAL A 217 -7.95 -6.34 11.81
N THR A 218 -8.46 -6.84 10.70
CA THR A 218 -9.88 -7.08 10.49
C THR A 218 -10.11 -8.56 10.24
N ALA A 219 -11.01 -9.16 11.02
CA ALA A 219 -11.52 -10.50 10.72
C ALA A 219 -12.59 -10.41 9.63
N PHE A 220 -12.54 -11.30 8.65
CA PHE A 220 -13.64 -11.60 7.75
C PHE A 220 -14.16 -12.99 8.09
N PRO A 221 -15.10 -13.12 9.04
CA PRO A 221 -15.64 -14.41 9.45
C PRO A 221 -16.31 -15.10 8.27
N SER A 222 -16.29 -16.43 8.26
CA SER A 222 -17.05 -17.18 7.26
C SER A 222 -18.54 -16.79 7.31
N PRO A 223 -19.18 -16.56 6.16
CA PRO A 223 -20.64 -16.38 6.11
C PRO A 223 -21.40 -17.69 6.40
N ASP A 224 -20.71 -18.84 6.40
CA ASP A 224 -21.27 -20.16 6.72
C ASP A 224 -20.56 -20.80 7.92
N PRO A 225 -21.23 -20.90 9.09
CA PRO A 225 -20.65 -21.52 10.29
C PRO A 225 -20.22 -22.99 10.11
N GLY A 226 -20.78 -23.71 9.14
CA GLY A 226 -20.39 -25.09 8.81
C GLY A 226 -19.11 -25.17 7.98
N HIS A 227 -18.67 -24.05 7.42
CA HIS A 227 -17.47 -23.91 6.60
C HIS A 227 -16.58 -22.78 7.13
N PRO A 228 -16.00 -22.93 8.34
CA PRO A 228 -15.17 -21.88 8.96
C PRO A 228 -13.94 -21.53 8.12
N GLU A 229 -13.48 -22.42 7.24
CA GLU A 229 -12.39 -22.19 6.30
C GLU A 229 -12.71 -21.11 5.24
N LEU A 230 -13.96 -20.68 5.07
CA LEU A 230 -14.30 -19.59 4.14
C LEU A 230 -14.06 -18.18 4.73
N GLY A 231 -13.66 -18.10 6.00
CA GLY A 231 -13.18 -16.85 6.60
C GLY A 231 -11.71 -16.58 6.29
N PHE A 232 -11.30 -15.32 6.31
CA PHE A 232 -9.92 -14.87 6.11
C PHE A 232 -9.60 -13.64 6.98
N TRP A 233 -8.34 -13.23 7.01
CA TRP A 233 -7.88 -12.07 7.75
C TRP A 233 -7.48 -10.94 6.81
N GLU A 234 -7.70 -9.69 7.22
CA GLU A 234 -7.04 -8.53 6.64
C GLU A 234 -6.08 -7.92 7.67
N VAL A 235 -4.87 -7.60 7.22
CA VAL A 235 -3.83 -6.96 8.03
C VAL A 235 -3.37 -5.70 7.31
N GLU A 236 -3.70 -4.54 7.89
CA GLU A 236 -3.22 -3.23 7.44
C GLU A 236 -1.82 -2.95 8.03
N THR A 237 -1.01 -2.15 7.33
CA THR A 237 0.30 -1.72 7.82
C THR A 237 0.39 -0.19 7.91
N ALA A 238 0.97 0.31 9.00
CA ALA A 238 1.22 1.72 9.21
C ALA A 238 2.18 2.29 8.15
N SER A 239 2.04 3.59 7.87
CA SER A 239 2.98 4.30 7.01
C SER A 239 4.19 4.73 7.81
N LEU A 240 5.35 4.81 7.14
CA LEU A 240 6.54 5.45 7.71
C LEU A 240 6.42 6.99 7.75
N ARG A 241 5.31 7.57 7.29
CA ARG A 241 5.01 9.00 7.39
C ARG A 241 4.36 9.37 8.72
N ASP A 242 3.36 8.58 9.14
CA ASP A 242 2.46 8.92 10.24
C ASP A 242 2.73 8.03 11.44
N PHE A 243 2.45 8.55 12.65
CA PHE A 243 2.59 7.78 13.87
C PHE A 243 1.72 6.49 13.75
N PRO A 244 2.26 5.30 14.08
CA PRO A 244 3.48 5.03 14.86
C PRO A 244 4.79 4.88 14.07
N GLN A 245 4.76 4.93 12.74
CA GLN A 245 5.92 4.65 11.86
C GLN A 245 6.59 3.31 12.18
N GLN A 246 5.78 2.24 12.17
CA GLN A 246 6.24 0.87 12.41
C GLN A 246 6.28 0.08 11.11
N PHE A 247 7.23 -0.85 11.03
CA PHE A 247 7.17 -1.98 10.11
C PHE A 247 6.33 -3.08 10.73
N ARG A 248 5.93 -4.07 9.92
CA ARG A 248 5.25 -5.27 10.41
C ARG A 248 5.86 -6.50 9.77
N THR A 249 6.24 -7.48 10.59
CA THR A 249 6.55 -8.82 10.07
C THR A 249 5.25 -9.62 9.97
N ILE A 250 5.16 -10.43 8.92
CA ILE A 250 4.04 -11.36 8.70
C ILE A 250 4.65 -12.75 8.59
N GLU A 251 4.38 -13.59 9.58
CA GLU A 251 4.89 -14.95 9.66
C GLU A 251 3.73 -15.93 9.57
N ILE A 252 3.79 -16.84 8.59
CA ILE A 252 2.77 -17.87 8.38
C ILE A 252 3.35 -19.19 8.86
N VAL A 253 2.73 -19.75 9.90
CA VAL A 253 3.20 -20.97 10.55
C VAL A 253 2.15 -22.06 10.47
N ARG A 254 2.60 -23.32 10.45
CA ARG A 254 1.73 -24.48 10.62
C ARG A 254 1.70 -24.89 12.08
N ASN A 255 0.50 -25.04 12.62
CA ASN A 255 0.28 -25.52 13.98
C ASN A 255 0.29 -27.06 14.04
N SER A 256 0.48 -27.63 15.22
CA SER A 256 0.48 -29.09 15.42
C SER A 256 -0.87 -29.76 15.08
N ASP A 257 -1.97 -29.01 15.10
CA ASP A 257 -3.30 -29.44 14.69
C ASP A 257 -3.56 -29.27 13.17
N ASN A 258 -2.52 -28.90 12.40
CA ASN A 258 -2.58 -28.59 10.97
C ASN A 258 -3.51 -27.44 10.59
N THR A 259 -3.83 -26.54 11.52
CA THR A 259 -4.26 -25.17 11.19
C THR A 259 -3.05 -24.30 10.84
N VAL A 260 -3.31 -23.07 10.42
CA VAL A 260 -2.27 -22.06 10.18
C VAL A 260 -2.52 -20.86 11.07
N SER A 261 -1.47 -20.35 11.70
CA SER A 261 -1.47 -19.04 12.34
C SER A 261 -0.70 -18.04 11.48
N VAL A 262 -1.22 -16.82 11.39
CA VAL A 262 -0.49 -15.66 10.87
C VAL A 262 -0.10 -14.79 12.06
N PHE A 263 1.20 -14.70 12.35
CA PHE A 263 1.70 -13.74 13.33
C PHE A 263 2.00 -12.41 12.63
N ALA A 264 1.36 -11.35 13.12
CA ALA A 264 1.63 -9.98 12.75
C ALA A 264 2.37 -9.29 13.91
N THR A 265 3.64 -8.95 13.72
CA THR A 265 4.46 -8.30 14.77
C THR A 265 4.85 -6.90 14.35
N ASP A 266 4.48 -5.91 15.15
CA ASP A 266 4.86 -4.51 14.95
C ASP A 266 6.32 -4.30 15.37
N VAL A 267 7.10 -3.67 14.49
CA VAL A 267 8.54 -3.44 14.67
C VAL A 267 8.83 -1.95 14.56
N ASP A 268 9.32 -1.38 15.65
CA ASP A 268 9.78 0.01 15.67
C ASP A 268 11.15 0.15 14.97
N PRO A 269 11.32 1.16 14.10
CA PRO A 269 12.62 1.43 13.51
C PRO A 269 13.61 1.95 14.57
N SER A 270 14.81 1.38 14.58
CA SER A 270 15.95 1.95 15.31
C SER A 270 16.62 2.99 14.43
N VAL A 271 16.66 4.25 14.89
CA VAL A 271 17.19 5.39 14.14
C VAL A 271 18.24 6.12 14.96
N SER A 272 19.25 6.70 14.32
CA SER A 272 20.28 7.48 15.01
C SER A 272 19.75 8.85 15.42
N ASP A 273 20.09 9.30 16.63
CA ASP A 273 19.74 10.64 17.11
C ASP A 273 20.25 11.73 16.16
N GLY A 274 19.44 12.77 15.96
CA GLY A 274 19.75 13.88 15.06
C GLY A 274 19.64 13.58 13.57
N SER A 275 19.40 12.32 13.18
CA SER A 275 19.17 11.96 11.77
C SER A 275 17.80 12.45 11.26
N PRO A 276 17.60 12.55 9.93
CA PRO A 276 16.29 12.87 9.33
C PRO A 276 15.20 11.90 9.76
N ALA A 277 15.55 10.63 9.99
CA ALA A 277 14.61 9.63 10.47
C ALA A 277 14.17 9.93 11.92
N ALA A 278 15.09 10.32 12.81
CA ALA A 278 14.74 10.74 14.17
C ALA A 278 13.87 12.02 14.18
N ILE A 279 14.18 12.98 13.32
CA ILE A 279 13.37 14.20 13.15
C ILE A 279 11.99 13.86 12.58
N SER A 280 11.91 12.97 11.59
CA SER A 280 10.65 12.49 11.03
C SER A 280 9.75 11.86 12.11
N ARG A 281 10.33 11.15 13.10
CA ARG A 281 9.57 10.62 14.24
C ARG A 281 8.93 11.69 15.11
N SER A 282 9.63 12.81 15.37
CA SER A 282 9.02 13.92 16.10
C SER A 282 7.91 14.59 15.29
N TYR A 283 8.06 14.71 13.97
CA TYR A 283 7.03 15.25 13.08
C TYR A 283 5.81 14.36 12.95
N ALA A 284 5.95 13.04 13.00
CA ALA A 284 4.81 12.12 13.04
C ALA A 284 3.95 12.32 14.30
N VAL A 285 4.58 12.52 15.46
CA VAL A 285 3.88 12.85 16.72
C VAL A 285 3.26 14.24 16.65
N ALA A 286 4.00 15.23 16.16
CA ALA A 286 3.49 16.60 15.99
C ALA A 286 2.29 16.64 15.04
N THR A 287 2.32 15.85 13.97
CA THR A 287 1.21 15.69 13.02
C THR A 287 -0.03 15.15 13.72
N LEU A 288 0.11 14.05 14.47
CA LEU A 288 -0.97 13.46 15.26
C LEU A 288 -1.61 14.49 16.22
N GLN A 289 -0.79 15.26 16.93
CA GLN A 289 -1.24 16.29 17.88
C GLN A 289 -1.89 17.48 17.16
N THR A 290 -1.29 17.96 16.07
CA THR A 290 -1.77 19.13 15.31
C THR A 290 -3.11 18.86 14.66
N PHE A 291 -3.28 17.67 14.07
CA PHE A 291 -4.55 17.24 13.49
C PHE A 291 -5.54 16.69 14.53
N ASN A 292 -5.19 16.73 15.83
CA ASN A 292 -5.98 16.20 16.93
C ASN A 292 -6.53 14.78 16.64
N SER A 293 -5.66 13.94 16.05
CA SER A 293 -6.01 12.59 15.63
C SER A 293 -5.98 11.66 16.84
N THR A 294 -7.07 10.92 17.06
CA THR A 294 -7.16 9.98 18.17
C THR A 294 -6.35 8.72 17.90
N LEU A 295 -5.52 8.31 18.86
CA LEU A 295 -4.95 6.97 18.85
C LEU A 295 -6.09 5.96 18.99
N VAL A 296 -6.24 5.09 17.99
CA VAL A 296 -7.31 4.10 17.99
C VAL A 296 -6.85 2.89 18.81
N PRO A 297 -7.64 2.40 19.78
CA PRO A 297 -7.33 1.17 20.48
C PRO A 297 -7.44 -0.06 19.55
N GLY A 298 -6.87 -1.19 19.98
CA GLY A 298 -7.03 -2.47 19.26
C GLY A 298 -8.51 -2.86 19.06
N PRO A 299 -8.86 -3.54 17.96
CA PRO A 299 -7.99 -4.08 16.93
C PRO A 299 -7.62 -3.10 15.80
N SER A 300 -7.98 -1.82 15.91
CA SER A 300 -7.65 -0.78 14.91
C SER A 300 -6.42 0.07 15.27
N GLY A 301 -5.80 -0.23 16.42
CA GLY A 301 -4.53 0.32 16.88
C GLY A 301 -3.33 -0.54 16.49
N SER A 302 -2.18 -0.24 17.07
CA SER A 302 -0.92 -0.98 16.88
C SER A 302 -0.74 -2.03 17.97
N TYR A 303 -0.59 -3.29 17.57
CA TYR A 303 -0.42 -4.43 18.47
C TYR A 303 0.09 -5.65 17.69
N ASN A 304 0.76 -6.55 18.41
CA ASN A 304 1.11 -7.86 17.87
C ASN A 304 -0.11 -8.78 17.93
N ALA A 305 -0.34 -9.56 16.88
CA ALA A 305 -1.48 -10.44 16.77
C ALA A 305 -1.09 -11.84 16.32
N GLU A 306 -1.75 -12.85 16.88
CA GLU A 306 -1.84 -14.19 16.30
C GLU A 306 -3.23 -14.34 15.66
N LEU A 307 -3.25 -14.65 14.37
CA LEU A 307 -4.45 -14.76 13.58
C LEU A 307 -4.62 -16.20 13.09
N VAL A 308 -5.46 -16.95 13.79
CA VAL A 308 -5.69 -18.36 13.49
C VAL A 308 -6.61 -18.48 12.27
N LYS A 309 -6.21 -19.31 11.30
CA LYS A 309 -6.96 -19.63 10.09
C LYS A 309 -7.33 -21.12 10.09
N PRO A 310 -8.63 -21.45 10.26
CA PRO A 310 -9.13 -22.80 10.01
C PRO A 310 -8.93 -23.18 8.54
N LEU A 311 -8.52 -24.42 8.30
CA LEU A 311 -8.30 -24.96 6.96
C LEU A 311 -9.28 -26.11 6.69
N SER A 312 -9.64 -26.30 5.41
CA SER A 312 -10.43 -27.45 5.00
C SER A 312 -9.69 -28.76 5.32
N PRO A 313 -10.39 -29.88 5.56
CA PRO A 313 -9.73 -31.18 5.83
C PRO A 313 -8.72 -31.57 4.72
N GLN A 314 -9.04 -31.28 3.46
CA GLN A 314 -8.14 -31.50 2.33
C GLN A 314 -6.86 -30.69 2.46
N MET A 315 -6.97 -29.40 2.82
CA MET A 315 -5.80 -28.54 2.95
C MET A 315 -4.95 -28.90 4.19
N GLN A 316 -5.56 -29.34 5.29
CA GLN A 316 -4.83 -29.86 6.46
C GLN A 316 -3.96 -31.07 6.07
N VAL A 317 -4.54 -32.03 5.33
CA VAL A 317 -3.82 -33.20 4.79
C VAL A 317 -2.71 -32.78 3.82
N LYS A 318 -2.92 -31.72 3.02
CA LYS A 318 -1.90 -31.18 2.13
C LYS A 318 -0.73 -30.62 2.92
N ILE A 319 -0.98 -29.75 3.90
CA ILE A 319 0.08 -29.00 4.58
C ILE A 319 0.85 -29.82 5.64
N GLN A 320 0.30 -30.95 6.12
CA GLN A 320 0.92 -31.76 7.18
C GLN A 320 2.38 -32.18 6.88
N ASN A 321 2.74 -32.26 5.59
CA ASN A 321 4.05 -32.68 5.11
C ASN A 321 5.02 -31.50 4.87
N TYR A 322 4.60 -30.25 5.13
CA TYR A 322 5.39 -29.05 4.88
C TYR A 322 5.77 -28.34 6.18
N GLY A 323 7.02 -27.85 6.21
CA GLY A 323 7.57 -27.11 7.35
C GLY A 323 7.68 -27.93 8.65
N THR A 324 8.24 -27.30 9.68
CA THR A 324 8.23 -27.84 11.04
C THR A 324 7.04 -27.24 11.77
N PRO A 325 6.11 -28.07 12.32
CA PRO A 325 4.97 -27.54 13.05
C PRO A 325 5.44 -26.89 14.35
N ILE A 326 4.82 -25.78 14.73
CA ILE A 326 5.03 -25.19 16.05
C ILE A 326 4.09 -25.83 17.08
N THR A 327 4.54 -25.87 18.33
CA THR A 327 3.67 -26.19 19.46
C THR A 327 2.95 -24.91 19.86
N GLY A 328 1.61 -24.95 19.80
CA GLY A 328 0.77 -23.89 20.36
C GLY A 328 0.79 -23.89 21.88
#